data_AF-A0A0S4FSI1-F1
#
_entry.id   AF-A0A0S4FSI1-F1
#
_cell.length_a   1.000
_cell.length_b   1.000
_cell.length_c   1.000
_cell.angle_alpha   90.00
_cell.angle_beta   90.00
_cell.angle_gamma   90.00
#
_symmetry.space_group_name_H-M   'P 1'
#
loop_
_entity.id
_entity.type
_entity.pdbx_description
1 polymer ?
#
loop_
_entity_poly.entity_id
_entity_poly.type
_entity_poly.pdbx_seq_one_letter_code
_entity_poly.pdbx_strand_id
1 'polypeptide(L)'
;MHEKRHFQVLRPREMDEFVKAKDALTERILEIPVEELFKVESVEMEFPEEARIFKSIYCAQCGEPVAEHRARVENGEIVCIPCFNEYSRT
;
A
#
# COMPACT_ATOMS: atom_id res chain seq x y z
N MET A 1 4.47 7.97 -12.32
CA MET A 1 3.30 7.97 -13.24
C MET A 1 2.48 6.74 -12.89
N HIS A 2 1.45 6.88 -12.05
CA HIS A 2 0.56 5.77 -11.73
C HIS A 2 -0.28 5.48 -12.97
N GLU A 3 0.06 4.41 -13.69
CA GLU A 3 -0.71 3.91 -14.82
C GLU A 3 -2.02 3.34 -14.25
N LYS A 4 -3.01 4.22 -14.08
CA LYS A 4 -4.37 3.83 -13.73
C LYS A 4 -4.86 2.93 -14.87
N ARG A 5 -4.83 1.61 -14.67
CA ARG A 5 -5.44 0.64 -15.58
C ARG A 5 -6.85 1.13 -15.89
N HIS A 6 -7.09 1.48 -17.15
CA HIS A 6 -8.42 1.77 -17.64
C HIS A 6 -9.32 0.58 -17.31
N PHE A 7 -10.34 0.81 -16.48
CA PHE A 7 -11.37 -0.18 -16.23
C PHE A 7 -12.21 -0.31 -17.51
N GLN A 8 -11.79 -1.19 -18.42
CA GLN A 8 -12.59 -1.50 -19.59
C GLN A 8 -13.83 -2.27 -19.13
N VAL A 9 -15.00 -1.76 -19.49
CA VAL A 9 -16.28 -2.44 -19.25
C VAL A 9 -16.34 -3.64 -20.20
N LEU A 10 -16.28 -4.86 -19.66
CA LEU A 10 -16.40 -6.10 -20.44
C LEU A 10 -17.82 -6.23 -21.01
N ARG A 11 -17.95 -6.83 -22.21
CA ARG A 11 -19.28 -7.16 -22.74
C ARG A 11 -19.94 -8.23 -21.85
N PRO A 12 -21.29 -8.33 -21.82
CA PRO A 12 -21.98 -9.26 -20.92
C PRO A 12 -21.50 -10.72 -21.02
N ARG A 13 -21.20 -11.19 -22.24
CA ARG A 13 -20.66 -12.55 -22.46
C ARG A 13 -19.24 -12.72 -21.92
N GLU A 14 -18.38 -11.72 -22.15
CA GLU A 14 -16.99 -11.74 -21.67
C GLU A 14 -16.94 -11.67 -20.14
N MET A 15 -17.88 -10.93 -19.53
CA MET A 15 -18.04 -10.90 -18.08
C MET A 15 -18.47 -12.26 -17.52
N ASP A 16 -19.46 -12.93 -18.12
CA ASP A 16 -19.89 -14.27 -17.70
C ASP A 16 -18.77 -15.31 -17.83
N GLU A 17 -18.05 -15.30 -18.95
CA GLU A 17 -16.88 -16.18 -19.17
C GLU A 17 -15.76 -15.89 -18.14
N PHE A 18 -15.50 -14.61 -17.85
CA PHE A 18 -14.53 -14.20 -16.83
C PHE A 18 -14.94 -14.66 -15.43
N VAL A 19 -16.20 -14.46 -15.05
CA VAL A 19 -16.73 -14.87 -13.73
C VAL A 19 -16.58 -16.38 -13.58
N LYS A 20 -17.00 -17.17 -14.58
CA LYS A 20 -16.84 -18.63 -14.56
C LYS A 20 -15.39 -19.07 -14.43
N ALA A 21 -14.49 -18.48 -15.21
CA ALA A 21 -13.07 -18.81 -15.15
C ALA A 21 -12.44 -18.45 -13.79
N LYS A 22 -12.80 -17.28 -13.24
CA LYS A 22 -12.32 -16.81 -11.94
C LYS A 22 -12.88 -17.68 -10.80
N ASP A 23 -14.15 -18.07 -10.86
CA ASP A 23 -14.77 -18.91 -9.85
C ASP A 23 -14.17 -20.32 -9.87
N ALA A 24 -14.00 -20.93 -11.05
CA ALA A 24 -13.33 -22.23 -11.19
C ALA A 24 -11.88 -22.21 -10.68
N LEU A 25 -11.14 -21.12 -10.94
CA LEU A 25 -9.80 -20.95 -10.38
C LEU A 25 -9.84 -20.79 -8.86
N THR A 26 -10.82 -20.06 -8.33
CA THR A 26 -10.98 -19.85 -6.89
C THR A 26 -11.24 -21.17 -6.19
N GLU A 27 -12.19 -21.96 -6.67
CA GLU A 27 -12.50 -23.30 -6.16
C GLU A 27 -11.24 -24.17 -6.17
N ARG A 28 -10.53 -24.21 -7.29
CA ARG A 28 -9.28 -24.96 -7.40
C ARG A 28 -8.25 -24.52 -6.35
N ILE A 29 -8.00 -23.22 -6.18
CA ILE A 29 -7.02 -22.72 -5.19
C ILE A 29 -7.40 -23.12 -3.77
N LEU A 30 -8.70 -23.12 -3.44
CA LEU A 30 -9.20 -23.51 -2.12
C LEU A 30 -9.06 -25.01 -1.84
N GLU A 31 -8.99 -25.84 -2.88
CA GLU A 31 -8.89 -27.30 -2.77
C GLU A 31 -7.47 -27.84 -2.86
N ILE A 32 -6.50 -27.07 -3.38
CA ILE A 32 -5.10 -27.51 -3.47
C ILE A 32 -4.54 -27.73 -2.05
N PRO A 33 -3.83 -28.85 -1.79
CA PRO A 33 -3.12 -29.08 -0.54
C PRO A 33 -2.16 -27.93 -0.20
N VAL A 34 -2.07 -27.56 1.08
CA VAL A 34 -1.30 -26.37 1.50
C VAL A 34 0.18 -26.50 1.15
N GLU A 35 0.71 -27.72 1.10
CA GLU A 35 2.10 -28.04 0.77
C GLU A 35 2.44 -27.85 -0.71
N GLU A 36 1.43 -27.88 -1.59
CA GLU A 36 1.60 -27.55 -3.02
C GLU A 36 1.54 -26.04 -3.27
N LEU A 37 0.89 -25.29 -2.38
CA LEU A 37 0.77 -23.84 -2.46
C LEU A 37 1.94 -23.10 -1.79
N PHE A 38 2.41 -23.62 -0.65
CA PHE A 38 3.36 -22.93 0.22
C PHE A 38 4.55 -23.82 0.56
N LYS A 39 5.75 -23.22 0.49
CA LYS A 39 6.95 -23.79 1.09
C LYS A 39 7.05 -23.31 2.53
N VAL A 40 6.97 -24.23 3.49
CA VAL A 40 7.12 -23.93 4.92
C VAL A 40 8.44 -24.53 5.41
N GLU A 41 9.34 -23.68 5.88
CA GLU A 41 10.65 -24.08 6.40
C GLU A 41 11.06 -23.23 7.60
N SER A 42 11.86 -23.79 8.50
CA SER A 42 12.48 -23.04 9.58
C SER A 42 13.66 -22.24 9.04
N VAL A 43 13.66 -20.93 9.27
CA VAL A 43 14.75 -20.03 8.88
C VAL A 43 15.27 -19.28 10.09
N GLU A 44 16.58 -19.01 10.12
CA GLU A 44 17.16 -18.03 11.03
C GLU A 44 16.99 -16.65 10.41
N MET A 45 16.31 -15.74 11.12
CA MET A 45 16.13 -14.36 10.69
C MET A 45 16.23 -13.39 11.86
N GLU A 46 16.81 -12.23 11.60
CA GLU A 46 16.75 -11.11 12.53
C GLU A 46 15.39 -10.43 12.36
N PHE A 47 14.63 -10.36 13.45
CA PHE A 47 13.37 -9.62 13.45
C PHE A 47 13.65 -8.12 13.34
N PRO A 48 12.85 -7.37 12.57
CA PRO A 48 12.92 -5.91 12.61
C PRO A 48 12.61 -5.42 14.03
N GLU A 49 13.09 -4.22 14.36
CA GLU A 49 12.74 -3.56 15.61
C GLU A 49 11.22 -3.37 15.74
N GLU A 50 10.73 -3.32 16.98
CA GLU A 50 9.31 -3.06 17.24
C GLU A 50 8.88 -1.71 16.66
N ALA A 51 7.63 -1.63 16.22
CA ALA A 51 7.07 -0.40 15.69
C ALA A 51 7.07 0.70 16.76
N ARG A 52 7.84 1.77 16.51
CA ARG A 52 7.94 2.91 17.41
C ARG A 52 6.69 3.79 17.38
N ILE A 53 6.20 4.20 18.56
CA ILE A 53 5.17 5.24 18.68
C ILE A 53 5.84 6.61 18.59
N PHE A 54 5.54 7.35 17.54
CA PHE A 54 6.05 8.70 17.32
C PHE A 54 5.11 9.76 17.91
N LYS A 55 5.67 10.90 18.29
CA LYS A 55 4.86 12.03 18.76
C LYS A 55 3.97 12.55 17.62
N SER A 56 2.79 13.04 17.99
CA SER A 56 1.96 13.85 17.10
C SER A 56 2.41 15.30 17.23
N ILE A 57 2.77 15.91 16.12
CA ILE A 57 3.07 17.34 16.02
C ILE A 57 2.11 17.97 15.02
N TYR A 58 1.85 19.27 15.15
CA TYR A 58 0.87 19.94 14.30
C TYR A 58 1.56 20.59 13.12
N CYS A 59 1.02 20.40 11.91
CA CYS A 59 1.48 21.08 10.72
C CYS A 59 1.22 22.59 10.84
N ALA A 60 2.24 23.43 10.62
CA ALA A 60 2.10 24.88 10.67
C ALA A 60 1.16 25.44 9.59
N GLN A 61 1.00 24.73 8.46
CA GLN A 61 0.17 25.18 7.34
C GLN A 61 -1.30 24.73 7.44
N CYS A 62 -1.59 23.46 7.68
CA CYS A 62 -2.97 22.94 7.73
C CYS A 62 -3.53 22.76 9.14
N GLY A 63 -2.69 22.77 10.17
CA GLY A 63 -3.11 22.58 11.57
C GLY A 63 -3.49 21.14 11.95
N GLU A 64 -3.30 20.16 11.07
CA GLU A 64 -3.60 18.75 11.35
C GLU A 64 -2.41 18.07 12.06
N PRO A 65 -2.66 17.05 12.91
CA PRO A 65 -1.61 16.27 13.53
C PRO A 65 -0.90 15.37 12.49
N VAL A 66 0.43 15.36 12.54
CA VAL A 66 1.31 14.50 11.74
C VAL A 66 2.27 13.77 12.67
N ALA A 67 2.61 12.53 12.33
CA ALA A 67 3.63 11.78 13.04
C ALA A 67 5.00 12.44 12.85
N GLU A 68 5.77 12.61 13.93
CA GLU A 68 7.06 13.31 13.94
C GLU A 68 8.02 12.85 12.83
N HIS A 69 8.19 11.54 12.63
CA HIS A 69 9.05 10.98 11.58
C HIS A 69 8.60 11.27 10.13
N ARG A 70 7.35 11.72 9.94
CA ARG A 70 6.77 12.06 8.64
C ARG A 70 6.74 13.56 8.38
N ALA A 71 7.02 14.39 9.38
CA ALA A 71 7.07 15.82 9.19
C ALA A 71 8.30 16.26 8.37
N ARG A 72 8.22 17.47 7.83
CA ARG A 72 9.30 18.15 7.10
C ARG A 72 9.52 19.54 7.68
N VAL A 73 10.73 20.06 7.51
CA VAL A 73 11.06 21.44 7.86
C VAL A 73 10.99 22.28 6.59
N GLU A 74 10.16 23.32 6.58
CA GLU A 74 10.06 24.30 5.51
C GLU A 74 10.12 25.70 6.11
N ASN A 75 11.06 26.53 5.66
CA ASN A 75 11.26 27.90 6.18
C ASN A 75 11.38 28.00 7.73
N GLY A 76 11.88 26.95 8.38
CA GLY A 76 12.01 26.87 9.84
C GLY A 76 10.75 26.37 10.56
N GLU A 77 9.66 26.14 9.85
CA GLU A 77 8.41 25.61 10.39
C GLU A 77 8.27 24.11 10.09
N ILE A 78 7.48 23.42 10.92
CA ILE A 78 7.17 22.01 10.73
C ILE A 78 5.89 21.87 9.90
N VAL A 79 5.98 21.19 8.76
CA VAL A 79 4.86 20.92 7.85
C VAL A 79 4.67 19.43 7.58
N CYS A 80 3.45 19.01 7.30
CA CYS A 80 3.15 17.64 6.87
C CYS A 80 3.58 17.40 5.41
N ILE A 81 3.80 16.14 5.02
CA ILE A 81 4.21 15.77 3.64
C ILE A 81 3.32 16.40 2.56
N PRO A 82 1.97 16.41 2.69
CA PRO A 82 1.11 17.05 1.68
C PRO A 82 1.28 18.56 1.56
N CYS A 83 1.64 19.25 2.66
CA CYS A 83 1.83 20.70 2.70
C CYS A 83 3.24 21.11 2.26
N PHE A 84 4.23 20.23 2.42
CA PHE A 84 5.61 20.50 2.05
C PHE A 84 5.74 20.80 0.55
N ASN A 85 6.27 21.97 0.22
CA ASN A 85 6.58 22.37 -1.13
C ASN A 85 8.05 22.07 -1.42
N GLU A 86 8.30 20.93 -2.07
CA GLU A 86 9.64 20.53 -2.45
C GLU A 86 10.25 21.56 -3.43
N TYR A 87 11.25 22.30 -2.95
CA TYR A 87 11.98 23.23 -3.81
C TYR A 87 12.80 22.45 -4.84
N SER A 88 12.28 22.37 -6.06
CA SER A 88 12.98 21.79 -7.21
C SER A 88 13.57 22.89 -8.11
N ARG A 89 14.82 22.71 -8.55
CA ARG A 89 15.53 23.59 -9.50
C ARG A 89 15.65 22.99 -10.91
N THR A 90 14.96 21.88 -11.19
CA THR A 90 14.95 21.23 -12.51
C THR A 90 13.81 21.73 -13.38
#